data_AF-A0A382ZAD6-F1
#
_entry.id   AF-A0A382ZAD6-F1
#
_cell.length_a   1.000
_cell.length_b   1.000
_cell.length_c   1.000
_cell.angle_alpha   90.00
_cell.angle_beta   90.00
_cell.angle_gamma   90.00
#
_symmetry.space_group_name_H-M   'P 1'
#
loop_
_entity.id
_entity.type
_entity.pdbx_description
1 polymer ?
#
loop_
_entity_poly.entity_id
_entity_poly.type
_entity_poly.pdbx_seq_one_letter_code
_entity_poly.pdbx_strand_id
1 'polypeptide(L)'
;MNSIKITPKFNSRINSKVGLIALSTDFMIEKDFRKIIENMKIDLFVNRIRSYYPLTKENLIKMAENVTEVSKDILPDEKLDCVVYGCTSG
;
A
#
# COMPACT_ATOMS: atom_id res chain seq x y z
N MET A 1 24.62 -26.77 -28.59
CA MET A 1 24.11 -25.68 -27.73
C MET A 1 24.28 -26.12 -26.29
N ASN A 2 25.26 -25.59 -25.56
CA ASN A 2 25.50 -25.97 -24.16
C ASN A 2 24.63 -25.10 -23.25
N SER A 3 23.68 -25.72 -22.55
CA SER A 3 22.83 -25.05 -21.57
C SER A 3 23.58 -24.91 -20.25
N ILE A 4 23.82 -23.67 -19.82
CA ILE A 4 24.41 -23.37 -18.51
C ILE A 4 23.27 -23.34 -17.51
N LYS A 5 23.22 -24.31 -16.59
CA LYS A 5 22.29 -24.29 -15.46
C LYS A 5 22.82 -23.34 -14.39
N ILE A 6 22.08 -22.28 -14.11
CA ILE A 6 22.37 -21.33 -13.02
C ILE A 6 21.54 -21.74 -11.81
N THR A 7 22.17 -21.86 -10.64
CA THR A 7 21.46 -22.13 -9.38
C THR A 7 20.81 -20.84 -8.87
N PRO A 8 19.50 -20.81 -8.60
CA PRO A 8 18.84 -19.63 -8.06
C PRO A 8 19.42 -19.27 -6.69
N LYS A 9 19.60 -17.98 -6.44
CA LYS A 9 20.03 -17.43 -5.15
C LYS A 9 18.98 -16.44 -4.67
N PHE A 10 18.51 -16.61 -3.44
CA PHE A 10 17.65 -15.62 -2.79
C PHE A 10 18.46 -14.38 -2.43
N ASN A 11 17.83 -13.21 -2.52
CA ASN A 11 18.43 -11.97 -2.05
C ASN A 11 18.40 -11.97 -0.51
N SER A 12 19.54 -11.71 0.14
CA SER A 12 19.65 -11.70 1.59
C SER A 12 19.15 -10.42 2.24
N ARG A 13 18.92 -9.36 1.45
CA ARG A 13 18.37 -8.08 1.93
C ARG A 13 16.94 -7.94 1.44
N ILE A 14 16.00 -7.92 2.38
CA ILE A 14 14.60 -7.67 2.14
C ILE A 14 14.36 -6.17 2.39
N ASN A 15 13.69 -5.50 1.46
CA ASN A 15 13.26 -4.11 1.64
C ASN A 15 12.12 -4.07 2.67
N SER A 16 11.96 -2.94 3.37
CA SER A 16 10.81 -2.76 4.26
C SER A 16 9.51 -2.72 3.44
N LYS A 17 8.48 -3.45 3.87
CA LYS A 17 7.18 -3.50 3.19
C LYS A 17 6.23 -2.48 3.80
N VAL A 18 5.85 -1.47 3.02
CA VAL A 18 4.93 -0.41 3.46
C VAL A 18 3.62 -0.54 2.70
N GLY A 19 2.52 -0.64 3.44
CA GLY A 19 1.17 -0.55 2.89
C GLY A 19 0.67 0.89 2.83
N LEU A 20 -0.03 1.25 1.76
CA LEU A 20 -0.70 2.53 1.59
C LEU A 20 -2.18 2.30 1.28
N ILE A 21 -3.05 2.84 2.12
CA ILE A 21 -4.49 2.93 1.85
C ILE A 21 -4.74 4.27 1.17
N ALA A 22 -4.89 4.27 -0.15
CA ALA A 22 -5.20 5.46 -0.92
C ALA A 22 -6.72 5.64 -1.05
N LEU A 23 -7.20 6.88 -1.13
CA LEU A 23 -8.60 7.12 -1.47
C LEU A 23 -8.87 6.68 -2.92
N SER A 24 -10.05 6.11 -3.17
CA SER A 24 -10.49 5.74 -4.52
C SER A 24 -10.44 6.91 -5.52
N THR A 25 -10.57 8.14 -5.02
CA THR A 25 -10.53 9.38 -5.80
C THR A 25 -9.16 10.04 -5.89
N ASP A 26 -8.17 9.59 -5.11
CA ASP A 26 -6.83 10.18 -5.11
C ASP A 26 -5.98 9.60 -6.23
N PHE A 27 -5.48 10.46 -7.10
CA PHE A 27 -4.63 10.11 -8.25
C PHE A 27 -3.17 10.56 -8.08
N MET A 28 -2.85 11.25 -6.98
CA MET A 28 -1.55 11.87 -6.74
C MET A 28 -0.72 11.10 -5.71
N ILE A 29 -1.35 10.65 -4.62
CA ILE A 29 -0.64 10.14 -3.45
C ILE A 29 0.32 8.98 -3.78
N GLU A 30 -0.07 8.06 -4.67
CA GLU A 30 0.79 6.96 -5.09
C GLU A 30 2.05 7.45 -5.83
N LYS A 31 1.89 8.43 -6.72
CA LYS A 31 2.99 9.01 -7.48
C LYS A 31 3.94 9.78 -6.57
N ASP A 32 3.39 10.56 -5.64
CA ASP A 32 4.16 11.35 -4.69
C ASP A 32 4.92 10.43 -3.71
N PHE A 33 4.29 9.38 -3.20
CA PHE A 33 4.95 8.36 -2.38
C PHE A 33 6.11 7.69 -3.13
N ARG A 34 5.87 7.23 -4.36
CA ARG A 34 6.92 6.59 -5.18
C ARG A 34 8.12 7.50 -5.38
N LYS A 35 7.90 8.80 -5.60
CA LYS A 35 8.97 9.78 -5.74
C LYS A 35 9.77 9.97 -4.45
N ILE A 36 9.10 9.99 -3.29
CA ILE A 36 9.76 10.14 -1.99
C ILE A 36 10.64 8.92 -1.68
N ILE A 37 10.14 7.70 -1.95
CA ILE A 37 10.82 6.46 -1.59
C ILE A 37 11.81 5.93 -2.64
N GLU A 38 11.97 6.63 -3.78
CA GLU A 38 12.72 6.15 -4.95
C GLU A 38 14.14 5.64 -4.63
N ASN A 39 14.82 6.29 -3.67
CA ASN A 39 16.18 5.92 -3.26
C ASN A 39 16.24 5.23 -1.89
N MET A 40 15.11 4.72 -1.42
CA MET A 40 14.97 4.03 -0.14
C MET A 40 14.79 2.52 -0.37
N LYS A 41 15.14 1.72 0.63
CA LYS A 41 14.92 0.26 0.60
C LYS A 41 13.51 -0.07 1.06
N ILE A 42 12.51 0.43 0.33
CA ILE A 42 11.10 0.29 0.66
C ILE A 42 10.34 -0.26 -0.54
N ASP A 43 9.58 -1.33 -0.30
CA ASP A 43 8.59 -1.84 -1.23
C ASP A 43 7.22 -1.30 -0.84
N LEU A 44 6.56 -0.60 -1.76
CA LEU A 44 5.25 0.02 -1.55
C LEU A 44 4.13 -0.86 -2.13
N PHE A 45 3.17 -1.21 -1.28
CA PHE A 45 1.96 -1.94 -1.63
C PHE A 45 0.76 -1.04 -1.39
N VAL A 46 -0.17 -0.99 -2.34
CA VAL A 46 -1.29 -0.03 -2.30
C VAL A 46 -2.60 -0.78 -2.42
N ASN A 47 -3.54 -0.45 -1.54
CA ASN A 47 -4.95 -0.78 -1.74
C ASN A 47 -5.79 0.50 -1.65
N ARG A 48 -6.98 0.49 -2.26
CA ARG A 48 -7.84 1.68 -2.34
C ARG A 48 -9.10 1.52 -1.51
N ILE A 49 -9.46 2.57 -0.78
CA ILE A 49 -10.70 2.63 -0.02
C ILE A 49 -11.74 3.50 -0.72
N ARG A 50 -13.01 3.06 -0.72
CA ARG A 50 -14.11 3.83 -1.30
C ARG A 50 -14.29 5.15 -0.55
N SER A 51 -14.38 6.23 -1.32
CA SER A 51 -14.69 7.57 -0.80
C SER A 51 -16.19 7.86 -0.95
N TYR A 52 -16.76 8.55 0.03
CA TYR A 52 -18.18 8.91 0.04
C TYR A 52 -18.33 10.43 0.04
N TYR A 53 -19.23 10.94 -0.81
CA TYR A 53 -19.53 12.36 -0.95
C TYR A 53 -21.04 12.60 -0.72
N PRO A 54 -21.47 13.67 -0.01
CA PRO A 54 -20.64 14.72 0.61
C PRO A 54 -19.85 14.25 1.83
N LEU A 55 -18.83 15.00 2.24
CA LEU A 55 -18.02 14.68 3.42
C LEU A 55 -18.80 14.99 4.71
N THR A 56 -19.56 14.01 5.19
CA THR A 56 -20.32 14.09 6.44
C THR A 56 -19.77 13.10 7.45
N LYS A 57 -20.09 13.31 8.73
CA LYS A 57 -19.69 12.40 9.82
C LYS A 57 -20.13 10.97 9.56
N GLU A 58 -21.35 10.77 9.07
CA GLU A 58 -21.91 9.45 8.76
C GLU A 58 -21.11 8.76 7.65
N ASN A 59 -20.71 9.51 6.63
CA ASN A 59 -19.92 9.01 5.51
C ASN A 59 -18.47 8.70 5.91
N LEU A 60 -17.89 9.45 6.84
CA LEU A 60 -16.58 9.15 7.43
C LEU A 60 -16.62 7.88 8.29
N ILE A 61 -17.67 7.68 9.10
CA ILE A 61 -17.85 6.46 9.89
C ILE A 61 -17.95 5.23 8.97
N LYS A 62 -18.77 5.30 7.92
CA LYS A 62 -18.87 4.22 6.91
C LYS A 62 -17.53 3.90 6.24
N MET A 63 -16.73 4.93 5.98
CA MET A 63 -15.38 4.73 5.44
C MET A 63 -14.47 4.06 6.47
N ALA A 64 -14.49 4.50 7.73
CA ALA A 64 -13.67 3.94 8.81
C ALA A 64 -13.96 2.44 9.03
N GLU A 65 -15.23 2.03 8.94
CA GLU A 65 -15.65 0.61 9.02
C GLU A 65 -14.97 -0.28 7.96
N ASN A 66 -14.54 0.30 6.83
CA ASN A 66 -13.92 -0.46 5.73
C ASN A 66 -12.38 -0.47 5.80
N VAL A 67 -11.76 0.35 6.65
CA VAL A 67 -10.30 0.48 6.74
C VAL A 67 -9.63 -0.85 7.09
N THR A 68 -10.19 -1.59 8.06
CA THR A 68 -9.65 -2.87 8.50
C THR A 68 -9.60 -3.89 7.37
N GLU A 69 -10.70 -4.07 6.63
CA GLU A 69 -10.75 -5.04 5.52
C GLU A 69 -9.82 -4.63 4.38
N VAL A 70 -9.85 -3.35 3.98
CA VAL A 70 -8.95 -2.83 2.93
C VAL A 70 -7.48 -3.02 3.32
N SER A 71 -7.13 -2.85 4.60
CA SER A 71 -5.75 -3.04 5.09
C SER A 71 -5.28 -4.49 5.02
N LYS A 72 -6.14 -5.47 5.34
CA LYS A 72 -5.84 -6.90 5.25
C LYS A 72 -5.54 -7.32 3.82
N ASP A 73 -6.25 -6.71 2.87
CA ASP A 73 -6.14 -7.03 1.44
C ASP A 73 -4.93 -6.38 0.75
N ILE A 74 -4.15 -5.52 1.44
CA ILE A 74 -2.94 -4.91 0.84
C ILE A 74 -1.92 -5.98 0.46
N LEU A 75 -1.66 -6.93 1.36
CA LEU A 75 -0.72 -8.02 1.14
C LEU A 75 -1.13 -9.22 2.04
N PRO A 76 -2.09 -10.05 1.58
CA PRO A 76 -2.62 -11.15 2.38
C PRO A 76 -1.52 -12.13 2.83
N ASP A 77 -1.67 -12.65 4.05
CA ASP A 77 -0.77 -13.62 4.69
C ASP A 77 0.69 -13.16 4.87
N GLU A 78 0.97 -11.88 4.62
CA GLU A 78 2.30 -11.30 4.71
C GLU A 78 2.36 -10.19 5.76
N LYS A 79 3.54 -10.03 6.36
CA LYS A 79 3.79 -8.97 7.32
C LYS A 79 4.17 -7.67 6.61
N LEU A 80 3.41 -6.61 6.87
CA LEU A 80 3.79 -5.24 6.57
C LEU A 80 4.53 -4.63 7.77
N ASP A 81 5.55 -3.82 7.50
CA ASP A 81 6.29 -3.09 8.53
C ASP A 81 5.53 -1.82 8.99
N CYS A 82 4.72 -1.25 8.09
CA CYS A 82 3.91 -0.07 8.35
C CYS A 82 2.70 -0.04 7.40
N VAL A 83 1.59 0.56 7.87
CA VAL A 83 0.43 0.90 7.03
C VAL A 83 0.16 2.39 7.16
N VAL A 84 0.08 3.07 6.02
CA VAL A 84 -0.22 4.49 5.90
C VAL A 84 -1.67 4.67 5.45
N TYR A 85 -2.42 5.49 6.17
CA TYR A 85 -3.74 5.92 5.74
C TYR A 85 -3.67 7.28 5.02
N GLY A 86 -3.95 7.28 3.73
CA GLY A 86 -3.75 8.41 2.82
C GLY A 86 -4.92 9.39 2.74
N CYS A 87 -5.53 9.76 3.86
CA CYS A 87 -6.64 10.72 3.89
C CYS A 87 -6.54 11.61 5.14
N THR A 88 -6.65 12.92 4.96
CA THR A 88 -6.59 13.92 6.05
C THR A 88 -7.91 14.12 6.78
N SER A 89 -9.02 13.66 6.19
CA SER A 89 -10.37 13.85 6.72
C SER A 89 -10.85 12.72 7.62
N GLY A 90 -10.03 11.66 7.79
CA GLY A 90 -10.32 10.53 8.67
C GLY A 90 -10.16 10.84 10.14
#